data_AF-A0A8J3ECL9-F1
#
_entry.id   AF-A0A8J3ECL9-F1
#
_cell.length_a   1.000
_cell.length_b   1.000
_cell.length_c   1.000
_cell.angle_alpha   90.00
_cell.angle_beta   90.00
_cell.angle_gamma   90.00
#
_symmetry.space_group_name_H-M   'P 1'
#
loop_
_entity.id
_entity.type
_entity.pdbx_description
1 polymer ?
#
loop_
_entity_poly.entity_id
_entity_poly.type
_entity_poly.pdbx_seq_one_letter_code
_entity_poly.pdbx_strand_id
1 'polypeptide(L)'
;MSAAASRAATRAEALGAALPPLVVAAERVAATVMQGVHGRRRAGTGDAFWQFRPFVQGDPSSRVDWRQSAKSDRLFVRETEWEAAQTVALWREPGESMRWRSHLAAVTKRERADLLLLALAALLLRGGERVRLLPSPGRRSFAGRGALVPLAEALARHEAPAEDAAIPRHARAVLFGDFLVPLEEVGRTVASLAARPVRGHLVQVLDPAEETLPYAGRIRFEGPAAPEEPVLVPRVEGVRALYAERLAHHRAGLAAIAAGVGWSFAVHHTDQPPEAALLALWLALAPQ
;
A
#
# COMPACT_ATOMS: atom_id res chain seq x y z
N MET A 1 17.14 21.81 -25.70
CA MET A 1 17.51 20.51 -25.09
C MET A 1 18.12 20.62 -23.67
N SER A 2 18.74 21.75 -23.27
CA SER A 2 19.42 21.88 -21.96
C SER A 2 18.49 21.93 -20.72
N ALA A 3 17.37 22.68 -20.76
CA ALA A 3 16.51 22.89 -19.58
C ALA A 3 15.75 21.64 -19.11
N ALA A 4 15.36 20.73 -20.02
CA ALA A 4 14.65 19.50 -19.66
C ALA A 4 15.60 18.48 -19.00
N ALA A 5 16.83 18.36 -19.50
CA ALA A 5 17.87 17.52 -18.90
C ALA A 5 18.29 18.02 -17.51
N SER A 6 18.41 19.35 -17.34
CA SER A 6 18.69 19.97 -16.05
C SER A 6 17.56 19.73 -15.03
N ARG A 7 16.29 19.90 -15.41
CA ARG A 7 15.14 19.57 -14.54
C ARG A 7 15.09 18.09 -14.17
N ALA A 8 15.42 17.20 -15.10
CA ALA A 8 15.48 15.77 -14.83
C ALA A 8 16.60 15.41 -13.85
N ALA A 9 17.77 16.03 -13.98
CA ALA A 9 18.91 15.85 -13.08
C ALA A 9 18.60 16.34 -11.66
N THR A 10 18.06 17.56 -11.52
CA THR A 10 17.64 18.09 -10.21
C THR A 10 16.56 17.23 -9.55
N ARG A 11 15.61 16.70 -10.34
CA ARG A 11 14.61 15.75 -9.83
C ARG A 11 15.24 14.44 -9.38
N ALA A 12 16.19 13.90 -10.13
CA ALA A 12 16.89 12.67 -9.76
C ALA A 12 17.71 12.83 -8.47
N GLU A 13 18.37 13.98 -8.31
CA GLU A 13 19.14 14.31 -7.10
C GLU A 13 18.24 14.49 -5.87
N ALA A 14 17.12 15.22 -6.01
CA ALA A 14 16.14 15.38 -4.94
C ALA A 14 15.52 14.03 -4.51
N LEU A 15 15.20 13.16 -5.47
CA LEU A 15 14.75 11.81 -5.18
C LEU A 15 15.83 10.97 -4.49
N GLY A 16 17.09 11.06 -4.94
CA GLY A 16 18.22 10.37 -4.34
C GLY A 16 18.48 10.77 -2.88
N ALA A 17 18.26 12.03 -2.54
CA ALA A 17 18.40 12.52 -1.15
C ALA A 17 17.22 12.10 -0.24
N ALA A 18 15.99 12.09 -0.77
CA ALA A 18 14.78 11.80 0.01
C ALA A 18 14.53 10.29 0.22
N LEU A 19 14.99 9.44 -0.69
CA LEU A 19 14.72 8.00 -0.66
C LEU A 19 15.36 7.25 0.53
N PRO A 20 16.65 7.44 0.87
CA PRO A 20 17.26 6.69 1.98
C PRO A 20 16.58 6.95 3.34
N PRO A 21 16.30 8.20 3.75
CA PRO A 21 15.56 8.47 4.98
C PRO A 21 14.17 7.83 5.01
N LEU A 22 13.45 7.85 3.88
CA LEU A 22 12.10 7.26 3.77
C LEU A 22 12.12 5.74 3.90
N VAL A 23 13.09 5.05 3.28
CA VAL A 23 13.25 3.59 3.43
C VAL A 23 13.57 3.23 4.88
N VAL A 24 14.48 3.95 5.53
CA VAL A 24 14.81 3.72 6.95
C VAL A 24 13.58 3.94 7.84
N ALA A 25 12.81 5.01 7.60
CA ALA A 25 11.56 5.25 8.32
C ALA A 25 10.55 4.11 8.11
N ALA A 26 10.37 3.64 6.87
CA ALA A 26 9.49 2.53 6.55
C ALA A 26 9.89 1.24 7.28
N GLU A 27 11.19 0.92 7.34
CA GLU A 27 11.67 -0.25 8.06
C GLU A 27 11.44 -0.16 9.58
N ARG A 28 11.55 1.04 10.17
CA ARG A 28 11.27 1.28 11.59
C ARG A 28 9.78 1.10 11.92
N VAL A 29 8.89 1.67 11.10
CA VAL A 29 7.44 1.51 11.27
C VAL A 29 7.07 0.02 11.14
N ALA A 30 7.60 -0.67 10.12
CA ALA A 30 7.39 -2.10 9.92
C ALA A 30 7.90 -2.95 11.10
N ALA A 31 9.08 -2.64 11.65
CA ALA A 31 9.63 -3.37 12.80
C ALA A 31 8.73 -3.24 14.04
N THR A 32 8.15 -2.07 14.28
CA THR A 32 7.23 -1.83 15.41
C THR A 32 5.96 -2.69 15.28
N VAL A 33 5.38 -2.76 14.09
CA VAL A 33 4.19 -3.60 13.83
C VAL A 33 4.51 -5.09 13.98
N MET A 34 5.67 -5.56 13.52
CA MET A 34 6.09 -6.96 13.68
C MET A 34 6.23 -7.38 15.15
N GLN A 35 6.75 -6.51 16.01
CA GLN A 35 6.86 -6.79 17.44
C GLN A 35 5.48 -6.92 18.11
N GLY A 36 4.50 -6.15 17.63
CA GLY A 36 3.11 -6.23 18.08
C GLY A 36 2.35 -7.46 17.55
N VAL A 37 2.70 -7.95 16.35
CA VAL A 37 2.00 -9.06 15.68
C VAL A 37 2.90 -10.29 15.62
N HIS A 38 2.77 -11.16 16.63
CA HIS A 38 3.41 -12.48 16.62
C HIS A 38 2.65 -13.42 15.67
N GLY A 39 3.08 -13.52 14.41
CA GLY A 39 2.72 -14.65 13.55
C GLY A 39 2.05 -14.31 12.22
N ARG A 40 2.84 -14.50 11.15
CA ARG A 40 2.32 -14.89 9.82
C ARG A 40 2.99 -16.18 9.31
N ARG A 41 3.76 -16.87 10.14
CA ARG A 41 4.37 -18.14 9.73
C ARG A 41 3.34 -19.26 9.90
N ARG A 42 2.83 -19.78 8.78
CA ARG A 42 1.98 -20.99 8.71
C ARG A 42 2.83 -22.16 8.16
N ALA A 43 2.67 -23.35 8.73
CA ALA A 43 3.29 -24.58 8.20
C ALA A 43 2.36 -25.22 7.13
N GLY A 44 2.93 -25.84 6.08
CA GLY A 44 2.17 -26.57 5.05
C GLY A 44 3.00 -27.00 3.83
N THR A 45 2.41 -27.64 2.82
CA THR A 45 3.16 -28.31 1.72
C THR A 45 3.57 -27.39 0.55
N GLY A 46 4.79 -26.87 0.50
CA GLY A 46 5.38 -26.26 -0.71
C GLY A 46 6.69 -26.92 -1.14
N ASP A 47 7.68 -26.16 -1.62
CA ASP A 47 8.95 -26.71 -2.16
C ASP A 47 10.20 -26.37 -1.32
N ALA A 48 10.10 -25.41 -0.41
CA ALA A 48 11.20 -25.06 0.50
C ALA A 48 11.24 -26.03 1.69
N PHE A 49 12.41 -26.55 2.00
CA PHE A 49 12.62 -27.47 3.12
C PHE A 49 12.37 -26.74 4.46
N TRP A 50 11.40 -27.23 5.25
CA TRP A 50 11.08 -26.68 6.57
C TRP A 50 11.82 -27.45 7.68
N GLN A 51 11.47 -28.73 7.85
CA GLN A 51 12.12 -29.62 8.81
C GLN A 51 11.90 -31.09 8.40
N PHE A 52 12.68 -31.99 9.00
CA PHE A 52 12.36 -33.42 9.00
C PHE A 52 11.54 -33.75 10.23
N ARG A 53 10.43 -34.48 10.04
CA ARG A 53 9.71 -35.10 11.16
C ARG A 53 9.67 -36.62 11.02
N PRO A 54 9.53 -37.37 12.13
CA PRO A 54 9.29 -38.80 12.06
C PRO A 54 8.03 -39.11 11.24
N PHE A 55 8.12 -40.14 10.40
CA PHE A 55 6.98 -40.71 9.68
C PHE A 55 5.94 -41.25 10.67
N VAL A 56 4.67 -40.96 10.40
CA VAL A 56 3.54 -41.48 11.17
C VAL A 56 2.65 -42.29 10.24
N GLN A 57 2.02 -43.33 10.77
CA GLN A 57 1.11 -44.19 10.02
C GLN A 57 -0.06 -43.35 9.47
N GLY A 58 -0.16 -43.27 8.14
CA GLY A 58 -1.08 -42.37 7.42
C GLY A 58 -0.39 -41.37 6.50
N ASP A 59 0.92 -41.17 6.66
CA ASP A 59 1.70 -40.34 5.74
C ASP A 59 1.89 -41.03 4.38
N PRO A 60 1.76 -40.29 3.26
CA PRO A 60 2.01 -40.85 1.94
C PRO A 60 3.49 -41.18 1.77
N SER A 61 3.78 -42.40 1.30
CA SER A 61 5.14 -42.90 1.07
C SER A 61 5.97 -42.04 0.09
N SER A 62 5.30 -41.29 -0.79
CA SER A 62 5.92 -40.35 -1.72
C SER A 62 6.60 -39.14 -1.06
N ARG A 63 6.30 -38.85 0.22
CA ARG A 63 6.91 -37.74 0.98
C ARG A 63 8.08 -38.19 1.87
N VAL A 64 8.39 -39.48 1.88
CA VAL A 64 9.53 -40.03 2.63
C VAL A 64 10.83 -39.56 1.99
N ASP A 65 11.69 -38.92 2.77
CA ASP A 65 13.04 -38.59 2.33
C ASP A 65 13.94 -39.80 2.58
N TRP A 66 14.16 -40.59 1.54
CA TRP A 66 14.97 -41.80 1.61
C TRP A 66 16.44 -41.52 1.95
N ARG A 67 16.97 -40.33 1.60
CA ARG A 67 18.37 -39.97 1.89
C ARG A 67 18.57 -39.62 3.36
N GLN A 68 17.62 -38.92 3.98
CA GLN A 68 17.67 -38.64 5.41
C GLN A 68 17.33 -39.89 6.23
N SER A 69 16.35 -40.68 5.79
CA SER A 69 15.96 -41.93 6.45
C SER A 69 17.07 -42.97 6.42
N ALA A 70 17.92 -43.01 5.39
CA ALA A 70 19.07 -43.92 5.34
C ALA A 70 20.16 -43.64 6.39
N LYS A 71 20.10 -42.50 7.10
CA LYS A 71 21.07 -42.14 8.15
C LYS A 71 20.64 -42.59 9.55
N SER A 72 19.47 -43.21 9.72
CA SER A 72 18.99 -43.72 11.01
C SER A 72 17.99 -44.88 10.84
N ASP A 73 17.63 -45.59 11.92
CA ASP A 73 16.59 -46.64 11.89
C ASP A 73 15.14 -46.10 11.86
N ARG A 74 14.94 -44.80 11.67
CA ARG A 74 13.63 -44.15 11.61
C ARG A 74 13.37 -43.53 10.24
N LEU A 75 12.15 -43.71 9.74
CA LEU A 75 11.67 -43.03 8.54
C LEU A 75 11.38 -41.56 8.85
N PHE A 76 11.88 -40.68 7.99
CA PHE A 76 11.64 -39.24 8.05
C PHE A 76 10.85 -38.78 6.84
N VAL A 77 9.85 -37.94 7.10
CA VAL A 77 9.10 -37.22 6.08
C VAL A 77 9.68 -35.82 5.96
N ARG A 78 9.93 -35.38 4.72
CA ARG A 78 10.34 -34.01 4.46
C ARG A 78 9.10 -33.11 4.52
N GLU A 79 8.99 -32.30 5.57
CA GLU A 79 8.00 -31.24 5.57
C GLU A 79 8.54 -30.08 4.74
N THR A 80 7.74 -29.66 3.78
CA THR A 80 8.01 -28.45 3.03
C THR A 80 7.28 -27.27 3.66
N GLU A 81 7.58 -26.05 3.25
CA GLU A 81 6.90 -24.81 3.67
C GLU A 81 5.85 -24.42 2.62
N TRP A 82 4.62 -24.09 3.03
CA TRP A 82 3.59 -23.54 2.14
C TRP A 82 3.87 -22.06 1.97
N GLU A 83 4.03 -21.61 0.73
CA GLU A 83 3.24 -20.50 0.20
C GLU A 83 3.63 -20.31 -1.27
N ALA A 84 2.67 -20.47 -2.19
CA ALA A 84 2.78 -19.70 -3.40
C ALA A 84 2.70 -18.23 -2.97
N ALA A 85 3.86 -17.58 -2.81
CA ALA A 85 3.95 -16.19 -2.34
C ALA A 85 2.89 -15.34 -3.06
N GLN A 86 1.95 -14.82 -2.28
CA GLN A 86 0.85 -14.02 -2.74
C GLN A 86 1.43 -12.76 -3.39
N THR A 87 0.82 -12.34 -4.50
CA THR A 87 1.16 -11.03 -5.07
C THR A 87 0.27 -9.97 -4.44
N VAL A 88 0.89 -8.99 -3.81
CA VAL A 88 0.23 -7.78 -3.34
C VAL A 88 0.63 -6.63 -4.25
N ALA A 89 -0.36 -6.10 -4.96
CA ALA A 89 -0.25 -4.95 -5.82
C ALA A 89 -0.52 -3.68 -5.00
N LEU A 90 0.37 -2.72 -5.09
CA LEU A 90 0.35 -1.46 -4.36
C LEU A 90 0.29 -0.31 -5.36
N TRP A 91 -0.41 0.76 -5.00
CA TRP A 91 -0.49 1.97 -5.80
C TRP A 91 -0.59 3.19 -4.91
N ARG A 92 0.02 4.29 -5.35
CA ARG A 92 -0.11 5.59 -4.71
C ARG A 92 -0.60 6.59 -5.75
N GLU A 93 -1.61 7.36 -5.39
CA GLU A 93 -2.24 8.35 -6.25
C GLU A 93 -1.23 9.38 -6.78
N PRO A 94 -1.09 9.53 -8.11
CA PRO A 94 -0.33 10.60 -8.68
C PRO A 94 -1.14 11.89 -8.61
N GLY A 95 -0.48 13.02 -8.39
CA GLY A 95 -1.18 14.29 -8.39
C GLY A 95 -0.48 15.40 -7.60
N GLU A 96 -0.94 16.62 -7.85
CA GLU A 96 -0.54 17.81 -7.09
C GLU A 96 -1.25 17.90 -5.75
N SER A 97 -2.49 17.41 -5.65
CA SER A 97 -3.24 17.34 -4.39
C SER A 97 -2.45 16.57 -3.34
N MET A 98 -1.85 15.44 -3.73
CA MET A 98 -1.03 14.61 -2.85
C MET A 98 0.25 15.32 -2.38
N ARG A 99 0.73 16.37 -3.05
CA ARG A 99 1.90 17.16 -2.62
C ARG A 99 1.53 18.30 -1.65
N TRP A 100 0.25 18.48 -1.36
CA TRP A 100 -0.21 19.48 -0.42
C TRP A 100 0.08 19.09 1.03
N ARG A 101 0.32 20.10 1.87
CA ARG A 101 0.36 20.01 3.34
C ARG A 101 -0.13 21.31 3.95
N SER A 102 -0.80 21.22 5.08
CA SER A 102 -1.13 22.38 5.91
C SER A 102 -0.07 22.62 6.99
N HIS A 103 -0.31 23.63 7.82
CA HIS A 103 0.48 23.90 9.02
C HIS A 103 0.22 22.88 10.15
N LEU A 104 -0.84 22.07 10.04
CA LEU A 104 -1.18 21.03 11.03
C LEU A 104 -0.42 19.72 10.79
N ALA A 105 0.23 19.56 9.64
CA ALA A 105 0.96 18.36 9.28
C ALA A 105 2.46 18.62 9.09
N ALA A 106 3.28 17.68 9.58
CA ALA A 106 4.74 17.75 9.38
C ALA A 106 5.17 17.35 7.96
N VAL A 107 4.38 16.49 7.31
CA VAL A 107 4.68 15.87 6.01
C VAL A 107 3.51 16.05 5.04
N THR A 108 3.79 15.97 3.75
CA THR A 108 2.78 15.93 2.70
C THR A 108 2.00 14.61 2.71
N LYS A 109 0.81 14.61 2.11
CA LYS A 109 0.03 13.38 1.90
C LYS A 109 0.81 12.32 1.12
N ARG A 110 1.58 12.74 0.11
CA ARG A 110 2.43 11.87 -0.73
C ARG A 110 3.52 11.21 0.09
N GLU A 111 4.27 11.97 0.89
CA GLU A 111 5.31 11.40 1.75
C GLU A 111 4.72 10.40 2.75
N ARG A 112 3.54 10.70 3.31
CA ARG A 112 2.85 9.77 4.21
C ARG A 112 2.40 8.50 3.49
N ALA A 113 1.80 8.63 2.31
CA ALA A 113 1.36 7.49 1.50
C ALA A 113 2.55 6.61 1.05
N ASP A 114 3.64 7.23 0.60
CA ASP A 114 4.86 6.51 0.19
C ASP A 114 5.49 5.79 1.40
N LEU A 115 5.49 6.40 2.60
CA LEU A 115 5.93 5.76 3.84
C LEU A 115 5.08 4.52 4.18
N LEU A 116 3.76 4.64 4.19
CA LEU A 116 2.85 3.53 4.50
C LEU A 116 2.97 2.40 3.48
N LEU A 117 3.07 2.75 2.19
CA LEU A 117 3.24 1.78 1.11
C LEU A 117 4.56 1.02 1.26
N LEU A 118 5.67 1.72 1.49
CA LEU A 118 6.98 1.08 1.67
C LEU A 118 7.06 0.29 2.97
N ALA A 119 6.43 0.75 4.04
CA ALA A 119 6.41 0.01 5.30
C ALA A 119 5.58 -1.29 5.16
N LEU A 120 4.44 -1.23 4.47
CA LEU A 120 3.67 -2.42 4.11
C LEU A 120 4.49 -3.36 3.21
N ALA A 121 5.18 -2.81 2.21
CA ALA A 121 6.04 -3.61 1.34
C ALA A 121 7.17 -4.29 2.12
N ALA A 122 7.78 -3.60 3.10
CA ALA A 122 8.79 -4.19 3.96
C ALA A 122 8.24 -5.38 4.77
N LEU A 123 7.03 -5.26 5.33
CA LEU A 123 6.36 -6.37 6.02
C LEU A 123 6.09 -7.56 5.09
N LEU A 124 5.55 -7.28 3.90
CA LEU A 124 5.22 -8.27 2.88
C LEU A 124 6.48 -9.01 2.39
N LEU A 125 7.52 -8.28 2.01
CA LEU A 125 8.79 -8.84 1.52
C LEU A 125 9.50 -9.68 2.60
N ARG A 126 9.42 -9.28 3.88
CA ARG A 126 9.91 -10.07 5.02
C ARG A 126 9.08 -11.33 5.25
N GLY A 127 7.78 -11.26 4.97
CA GLY A 127 6.86 -12.40 4.99
C GLY A 127 6.98 -13.34 3.79
N GLY A 128 7.87 -13.05 2.82
CA GLY A 128 8.06 -13.88 1.61
C GLY A 128 7.12 -13.53 0.46
N GLU A 129 6.24 -12.55 0.63
CA GLU A 129 5.25 -12.12 -0.36
C GLU A 129 5.90 -11.37 -1.54
N ARG A 130 5.20 -11.33 -2.67
CA ARG A 130 5.61 -10.57 -3.85
C ARG A 130 4.90 -9.22 -3.87
N VAL A 131 5.65 -8.14 -4.01
CA VAL A 131 5.09 -6.78 -4.12
C VAL A 131 5.12 -6.32 -5.58
N ARG A 132 4.06 -5.64 -6.04
CA ARG A 132 3.99 -5.07 -7.39
C ARG A 132 3.49 -3.64 -7.31
N LEU A 133 4.04 -2.72 -8.10
CA LEU A 133 3.43 -1.40 -8.30
C LEU A 133 2.42 -1.46 -9.45
N LEU A 134 1.26 -0.82 -9.32
CA LEU A 134 0.25 -0.71 -10.39
C LEU A 134 0.36 0.63 -11.12
N PRO A 135 0.29 0.70 -12.46
CA PRO A 135 0.43 -0.43 -13.36
C PRO A 135 1.88 -0.91 -13.27
N SER A 136 2.11 -2.17 -13.60
CA SER A 136 3.47 -2.72 -13.63
C SER A 136 4.00 -2.80 -15.06
N PRO A 137 4.89 -1.89 -15.50
CA PRO A 137 5.54 -2.02 -16.79
C PRO A 137 6.29 -3.35 -16.86
N GLY A 138 6.02 -4.15 -17.89
CA GLY A 138 6.66 -5.45 -18.06
C GLY A 138 6.31 -6.49 -16.98
N ARG A 139 5.22 -6.30 -16.22
CA ARG A 139 4.75 -7.24 -15.18
C ARG A 139 5.76 -7.47 -14.04
N ARG A 140 6.67 -6.51 -13.82
CA ARG A 140 7.70 -6.56 -12.79
C ARG A 140 7.10 -6.73 -11.40
N SER A 141 7.64 -7.67 -10.65
CA SER A 141 7.30 -7.88 -9.23
C SER A 141 8.59 -7.92 -8.41
N PHE A 142 8.52 -7.40 -7.20
CA PHE A 142 9.59 -7.29 -6.22
C PHE A 142 9.44 -8.41 -5.20
N ALA A 143 10.53 -9.11 -4.90
CA ALA A 143 10.52 -10.24 -3.97
C ALA A 143 11.85 -10.34 -3.24
N GLY A 144 11.81 -10.84 -2.01
CA GLY A 144 13.00 -11.01 -1.16
C GLY A 144 13.42 -9.73 -0.42
N ARG A 145 14.31 -9.92 0.55
CA ARG A 145 14.72 -8.88 1.52
C ARG A 145 15.39 -7.65 0.89
N GLY A 146 16.08 -7.82 -0.24
CA GLY A 146 16.77 -6.73 -0.93
C GLY A 146 15.89 -5.91 -1.89
N ALA A 147 14.60 -6.22 -2.02
CA ALA A 147 13.76 -5.61 -3.05
C ALA A 147 13.11 -4.27 -2.63
N LEU A 148 13.24 -3.86 -1.37
CA LEU A 148 12.63 -2.64 -0.86
C LEU A 148 13.24 -1.37 -1.47
N VAL A 149 14.57 -1.29 -1.60
CA VAL A 149 15.25 -0.14 -2.20
C VAL A 149 14.90 0.00 -3.69
N PRO A 150 15.00 -1.05 -4.53
CA PRO A 150 14.54 -0.99 -5.93
C PRO A 150 13.05 -0.65 -6.09
N LEU A 151 12.21 -1.03 -5.11
CA LEU A 151 10.79 -0.68 -5.08
C LEU A 151 10.60 0.81 -4.78
N ALA A 152 11.32 1.35 -3.79
CA ALA A 152 11.27 2.76 -3.44
C ALA A 152 11.73 3.66 -4.59
N GLU A 153 12.79 3.28 -5.29
CA GLU A 153 13.23 3.96 -6.52
C GLU A 153 12.18 3.92 -7.62
N ALA A 154 11.50 2.78 -7.80
CA ALA A 154 10.42 2.67 -8.78
C ALA A 154 9.23 3.56 -8.40
N LEU A 155 8.82 3.55 -7.12
CA LEU A 155 7.72 4.35 -6.58
C LEU A 155 7.96 5.86 -6.74
N ALA A 156 9.19 6.32 -6.50
CA ALA A 156 9.58 7.72 -6.64
C ALA A 156 9.33 8.28 -8.05
N ARG A 157 9.45 7.44 -9.08
CA ARG A 157 9.21 7.80 -10.49
C ARG A 157 7.80 7.44 -10.96
N HIS A 158 6.99 6.86 -10.09
CA HIS A 158 5.69 6.33 -10.44
C HIS A 158 4.61 7.42 -10.39
N GLU A 159 4.07 7.75 -11.56
CA GLU A 159 3.01 8.76 -11.73
C GLU A 159 1.85 8.24 -12.60
N ALA A 160 1.67 6.92 -12.68
CA ALA A 160 0.69 6.27 -13.55
C ALA A 160 -0.64 5.96 -12.80
N PRO A 161 -1.78 5.89 -13.52
CA PRO A 161 -3.08 5.53 -12.92
C PRO A 161 -3.08 4.08 -12.41
N ALA A 162 -4.01 3.73 -11.52
CA ALA A 162 -4.00 2.42 -10.87
C ALA A 162 -4.38 1.24 -11.79
N GLU A 163 -4.94 1.50 -12.98
CA GLU A 163 -5.41 0.44 -13.87
C GLU A 163 -4.27 -0.45 -14.37
N ASP A 164 -4.41 -1.77 -14.21
CA ASP A 164 -3.45 -2.75 -14.70
C ASP A 164 -4.16 -4.01 -15.21
N ALA A 165 -4.23 -4.16 -16.53
CA ALA A 165 -4.81 -5.34 -17.16
C ALA A 165 -4.04 -6.65 -16.87
N ALA A 166 -2.78 -6.54 -16.40
CA ALA A 166 -1.89 -7.65 -16.11
C ALA A 166 -1.77 -8.00 -14.62
N ILE A 167 -2.64 -7.45 -13.76
CA ILE A 167 -2.70 -7.83 -12.34
C ILE A 167 -2.95 -9.35 -12.20
N PRO A 168 -2.19 -10.10 -11.39
CA PRO A 168 -2.41 -11.54 -11.24
C PRO A 168 -3.80 -11.85 -10.67
N ARG A 169 -4.37 -13.00 -11.03
CA ARG A 169 -5.59 -13.50 -10.37
C ARG A 169 -5.27 -13.77 -8.90
N HIS A 170 -6.23 -13.55 -8.00
CA HIS A 170 -6.07 -13.76 -6.55
C HIS A 170 -4.99 -12.87 -5.90
N ALA A 171 -4.55 -11.82 -6.60
CA ALA A 171 -3.73 -10.77 -5.98
C ALA A 171 -4.54 -10.00 -4.93
N ARG A 172 -3.84 -9.35 -4.00
CA ARG A 172 -4.41 -8.28 -3.16
C ARG A 172 -4.01 -6.94 -3.75
N ALA A 173 -4.90 -5.96 -3.81
CA ALA A 173 -4.61 -4.60 -4.24
C ALA A 173 -4.71 -3.63 -3.04
N VAL A 174 -3.76 -2.73 -2.88
CA VAL A 174 -3.85 -1.65 -1.88
C VAL A 174 -3.61 -0.33 -2.58
N LEU A 175 -4.60 0.55 -2.55
CA LEU A 175 -4.57 1.85 -3.19
C LEU A 175 -4.48 2.94 -2.12
N PHE A 176 -3.45 3.76 -2.18
CA PHE A 176 -3.26 4.93 -1.31
C PHE A 176 -3.54 6.20 -2.11
N GLY A 177 -4.41 7.08 -1.62
CA GLY A 177 -4.78 8.30 -2.32
C GLY A 177 -5.61 9.22 -1.44
N ASP A 178 -5.86 10.45 -1.86
CA ASP A 178 -6.83 11.30 -1.16
C ASP A 178 -8.27 11.02 -1.65
N PHE A 179 -8.41 10.39 -2.82
CA PHE A 179 -9.68 9.99 -3.42
C PHE A 179 -10.72 11.11 -3.43
N LEU A 180 -10.30 12.36 -3.61
CA LEU A 180 -11.21 13.53 -3.64
C LEU A 180 -11.82 13.78 -5.03
N VAL A 181 -11.47 12.95 -6.01
CA VAL A 181 -12.11 12.89 -7.33
C VAL A 181 -13.55 12.34 -7.23
N PRO A 182 -14.41 12.58 -8.23
CA PRO A 182 -15.78 12.06 -8.23
C PRO A 182 -15.84 10.54 -8.01
N LEU A 183 -16.87 10.09 -7.28
CA LEU A 183 -17.03 8.68 -6.89
C LEU A 183 -17.11 7.73 -8.09
N GLU A 184 -17.65 8.20 -9.21
CA GLU A 184 -17.73 7.45 -10.46
C GLU A 184 -16.35 7.11 -11.01
N GLU A 185 -15.36 7.98 -10.79
CA GLU A 185 -13.99 7.77 -11.24
C GLU A 185 -13.31 6.67 -10.42
N VAL A 186 -13.43 6.76 -9.09
CA VAL A 186 -12.93 5.74 -8.17
C VAL A 186 -13.62 4.40 -8.45
N GLY A 187 -14.95 4.43 -8.65
CA GLY A 187 -15.75 3.26 -9.00
C GLY A 187 -15.27 2.57 -10.28
N ARG A 188 -14.95 3.33 -11.33
CA ARG A 188 -14.39 2.78 -12.59
C ARG A 188 -13.04 2.09 -12.36
N THR A 189 -12.13 2.73 -11.62
CA THR A 189 -10.81 2.15 -11.33
C THR A 189 -10.91 0.89 -10.47
N VAL A 190 -11.73 0.90 -9.42
CA VAL A 190 -11.99 -0.27 -8.57
C VAL A 190 -12.63 -1.40 -9.37
N ALA A 191 -13.65 -1.10 -10.19
CA ALA A 191 -14.30 -2.10 -11.04
C ALA A 191 -13.34 -2.72 -12.05
N SER A 192 -12.44 -1.91 -12.65
CA SER A 192 -11.40 -2.40 -13.57
C SER A 192 -10.46 -3.40 -12.91
N LEU A 193 -10.02 -3.14 -11.67
CA LEU A 193 -9.17 -4.04 -10.91
C LEU A 193 -9.93 -5.28 -10.40
N ALA A 194 -11.20 -5.10 -10.02
CA ALA A 194 -12.09 -6.16 -9.55
C ALA A 194 -12.69 -7.02 -10.67
N ALA A 195 -12.45 -6.70 -11.95
CA ALA A 195 -12.80 -7.55 -13.09
C ALA A 195 -12.09 -8.92 -13.06
N ARG A 196 -11.08 -9.05 -12.21
CA ARG A 196 -10.35 -10.29 -11.88
C ARG A 196 -10.60 -10.58 -10.40
N PRO A 197 -10.43 -11.83 -9.92
CA PRO A 197 -10.69 -12.18 -8.52
C PRO A 197 -9.60 -11.61 -7.60
N VAL A 198 -9.57 -10.28 -7.47
CA VAL A 198 -8.62 -9.47 -6.70
C VAL A 198 -9.39 -8.93 -5.51
N ARG A 199 -8.85 -9.16 -4.31
CA ARG A 199 -9.32 -8.47 -3.11
C ARG A 199 -8.52 -7.20 -2.93
N GLY A 200 -9.06 -6.20 -2.24
CA GLY A 200 -8.27 -4.99 -2.05
C GLY A 200 -8.70 -4.14 -0.88
N HIS A 201 -7.94 -3.06 -0.72
CA HIS A 201 -8.09 -2.11 0.35
C HIS A 201 -7.79 -0.70 -0.17
N LEU A 202 -8.65 0.25 0.16
CA LEU A 202 -8.48 1.66 -0.14
C LEU A 202 -8.04 2.38 1.13
N VAL A 203 -6.95 3.14 1.06
CA VAL A 203 -6.46 3.98 2.16
C VAL A 203 -6.55 5.44 1.74
N GLN A 204 -7.55 6.15 2.27
CA GLN A 204 -7.66 7.59 2.10
C GLN A 204 -6.63 8.29 2.98
N VAL A 205 -5.69 9.02 2.38
CA VAL A 205 -4.69 9.81 3.11
C VAL A 205 -5.07 11.28 2.99
N LEU A 206 -5.37 11.91 4.12
CA LEU A 206 -5.80 13.31 4.16
C LEU A 206 -4.95 14.12 5.13
N ASP A 207 -4.83 15.41 4.83
CA ASP A 207 -4.29 16.36 5.78
C ASP A 207 -5.43 16.85 6.71
N PRO A 208 -5.19 17.03 8.03
CA PRO A 208 -6.23 17.44 8.98
C PRO A 208 -6.95 18.72 8.60
N ALA A 209 -6.27 19.64 7.92
CA ALA A 209 -6.87 20.90 7.50
C ALA A 209 -7.83 20.75 6.32
N GLU A 210 -7.70 19.69 5.51
CA GLU A 210 -8.67 19.36 4.46
C GLU A 210 -10.01 18.97 5.08
N GLU A 211 -10.02 18.36 6.26
CA GLU A 211 -11.25 17.95 6.95
C GLU A 211 -11.80 19.03 7.89
N THR A 212 -10.94 19.63 8.69
CA THR A 212 -11.35 20.56 9.76
C THR A 212 -11.55 21.99 9.29
N LEU A 213 -10.98 22.35 8.13
CA LEU A 213 -10.96 23.72 7.59
C LEU A 213 -10.62 24.77 8.68
N PRO A 214 -9.41 24.72 9.28
CA PRO A 214 -9.00 25.50 10.45
C PRO A 214 -8.70 26.98 10.10
N TYR A 215 -9.45 27.54 9.16
CA TYR A 215 -9.29 28.90 8.65
C TYR A 215 -10.51 29.75 9.02
N ALA A 216 -10.30 31.05 9.22
CA ALA A 216 -11.33 31.97 9.68
C ALA A 216 -11.46 33.17 8.71
N GLY A 217 -12.68 33.70 8.59
CA GLY A 217 -12.96 34.86 7.75
C GLY A 217 -12.86 34.59 6.24
N ARG A 218 -12.36 35.57 5.50
CA ARG A 218 -12.31 35.55 4.03
C ARG A 218 -11.03 34.86 3.55
N ILE A 219 -11.19 33.71 2.92
CA ILE A 219 -10.07 32.88 2.44
C ILE A 219 -10.24 32.59 0.96
N ARG A 220 -9.14 32.66 0.21
CA ARG A 220 -9.04 32.24 -1.19
C ARG A 220 -8.42 30.85 -1.20
N PHE A 221 -9.19 29.86 -1.65
CA PHE A 221 -8.70 28.51 -1.89
C PHE A 221 -8.22 28.42 -3.32
N GLU A 222 -7.05 27.81 -3.52
CA GLU A 222 -6.46 27.58 -4.83
C GLU A 222 -6.40 26.07 -5.05
N GLY A 223 -6.88 25.64 -6.21
CA GLY A 223 -6.84 24.24 -6.60
C GLY A 223 -5.40 23.73 -6.71
N PRO A 224 -5.15 22.45 -6.42
CA PRO A 224 -3.81 21.89 -6.47
C PRO A 224 -3.23 21.86 -7.88
N ALA A 225 -4.07 21.79 -8.93
CA ALA A 225 -3.65 21.79 -10.33
C ALA A 225 -4.36 22.88 -11.15
N ALA A 226 -3.58 23.64 -11.93
CA ALA A 226 -4.15 24.57 -12.90
C ALA A 226 -4.85 23.78 -14.03
N PRO A 227 -6.03 24.22 -14.52
CA PRO A 227 -6.59 25.56 -14.40
C PRO A 227 -7.80 25.65 -13.46
N GLU A 228 -7.76 25.03 -12.28
CA GLU A 228 -8.85 25.22 -11.31
C GLU A 228 -8.95 26.70 -10.88
N GLU A 229 -10.14 27.29 -11.03
CA GLU A 229 -10.38 28.67 -10.63
C GLU A 229 -10.37 28.79 -9.09
N PRO A 230 -9.59 29.75 -8.54
CA PRO A 230 -9.56 29.98 -7.11
C PRO A 230 -10.95 30.30 -6.54
N VAL A 231 -11.35 29.58 -5.49
CA VAL A 231 -12.63 29.77 -4.83
C VAL A 231 -12.44 30.74 -3.67
N LEU A 232 -13.08 31.90 -3.77
CA LEU A 232 -13.11 32.86 -2.68
C LEU A 232 -14.30 32.58 -1.76
N VAL A 233 -14.02 32.19 -0.51
CA VAL A 233 -15.02 31.98 0.53
C VAL A 233 -15.02 33.20 1.47
N PRO A 234 -16.11 33.99 1.53
CA PRO A 234 -16.16 35.20 2.39
C PRO A 234 -16.10 34.91 3.88
N ARG A 235 -16.60 33.75 4.31
CA ARG A 235 -16.61 33.28 5.70
C ARG A 235 -16.51 31.75 5.75
N VAL A 236 -15.31 31.22 5.99
CA VAL A 236 -15.04 29.77 6.01
C VAL A 236 -15.85 29.04 7.08
N GLU A 237 -16.06 29.67 8.23
CA GLU A 237 -16.82 29.12 9.35
C GLU A 237 -18.25 28.73 8.93
N GLY A 238 -18.84 29.49 8.01
CA GLY A 238 -20.19 29.25 7.51
C GLY A 238 -20.30 28.02 6.59
N VAL A 239 -19.20 27.56 6.01
CA VAL A 239 -19.19 26.39 5.10
C VAL A 239 -18.66 25.11 5.75
N ARG A 240 -18.04 25.18 6.94
CA ARG A 240 -17.42 24.02 7.61
C ARG A 240 -18.40 22.86 7.79
N ALA A 241 -19.60 23.12 8.28
CA ALA A 241 -20.60 22.08 8.51
C ALA A 241 -21.04 21.39 7.21
N LEU A 242 -21.35 22.18 6.18
CA LEU A 242 -21.73 21.66 4.87
C LEU A 242 -20.59 20.88 4.20
N TYR A 243 -19.36 21.38 4.32
CA TYR A 243 -18.19 20.70 3.78
C TYR A 243 -17.95 19.35 4.50
N ALA A 244 -18.02 19.33 5.84
CA ALA A 244 -17.88 18.10 6.62
C ALA A 244 -18.97 17.08 6.27
N GLU A 245 -20.21 17.51 6.07
CA GLU A 245 -21.30 16.65 5.61
C GLU A 245 -21.02 16.07 4.21
N ARG A 246 -20.55 16.89 3.27
CA ARG A 246 -20.20 16.42 1.92
C ARG A 246 -19.03 15.43 1.95
N LEU A 247 -18.01 15.70 2.75
CA LEU A 247 -16.87 14.79 2.92
C LEU A 247 -17.31 13.46 3.55
N ALA A 248 -18.22 13.50 4.53
CA ALA A 248 -18.79 12.29 5.13
C ALA A 248 -19.59 11.46 4.11
N HIS A 249 -20.43 12.10 3.30
CA HIS A 249 -21.15 11.44 2.21
C HIS A 249 -20.19 10.84 1.17
N HIS A 250 -19.14 11.58 0.82
CA HIS A 250 -18.11 11.10 -0.10
C HIS A 250 -17.40 9.85 0.43
N ARG A 251 -16.99 9.87 1.71
CA ARG A 251 -16.39 8.70 2.38
C ARG A 251 -17.33 7.51 2.45
N ALA A 252 -18.62 7.74 2.73
CA ALA A 252 -19.63 6.68 2.70
C ALA A 252 -19.75 6.07 1.29
N GLY A 253 -19.68 6.89 0.24
CA GLY A 253 -19.61 6.46 -1.15
C GLY A 253 -18.37 5.60 -1.44
N LEU A 254 -17.18 6.03 -1.00
CA LEU A 254 -15.93 5.25 -1.15
C LEU A 254 -16.03 3.90 -0.44
N ALA A 255 -16.57 3.88 0.77
CA ALA A 255 -16.79 2.65 1.53
C ALA A 255 -17.78 1.72 0.83
N ALA A 256 -18.86 2.26 0.25
CA ALA A 256 -19.85 1.50 -0.52
C ALA A 256 -19.25 0.91 -1.80
N ILE A 257 -18.43 1.68 -2.53
CA ILE A 257 -17.69 1.20 -3.72
C ILE A 257 -16.78 0.04 -3.35
N ALA A 258 -15.98 0.18 -2.29
CA ALA A 258 -15.09 -0.87 -1.83
C ALA A 258 -15.87 -2.13 -1.41
N ALA A 259 -16.90 -1.96 -0.57
CA ALA A 259 -17.72 -3.08 -0.08
C ALA A 259 -18.43 -3.83 -1.22
N GLY A 260 -18.88 -3.12 -2.27
CA GLY A 260 -19.55 -3.70 -3.43
C GLY A 260 -18.72 -4.74 -4.19
N VAL A 261 -17.39 -4.69 -4.07
CA VAL A 261 -16.45 -5.68 -4.65
C VAL A 261 -15.73 -6.53 -3.60
N GLY A 262 -16.18 -6.48 -2.33
CA GLY A 262 -15.56 -7.20 -1.22
C GLY A 262 -14.19 -6.64 -0.78
N TRP A 263 -13.94 -5.36 -1.06
CA TRP A 263 -12.77 -4.62 -0.60
C TRP A 263 -13.10 -3.87 0.70
N SER A 264 -12.06 -3.42 1.41
CA SER A 264 -12.21 -2.57 2.61
C SER A 264 -11.70 -1.15 2.37
N PHE A 265 -12.11 -0.22 3.23
CA PHE A 265 -11.77 1.19 3.17
C PHE A 265 -11.32 1.68 4.55
N ALA A 266 -10.26 2.50 4.58
CA ALA A 266 -9.77 3.16 5.79
C ALA A 266 -9.36 4.59 5.48
N VAL A 267 -9.38 5.44 6.51
CA VAL A 267 -8.91 6.83 6.46
C VAL A 267 -7.70 6.96 7.37
N HIS A 268 -6.69 7.71 6.92
CA HIS A 268 -5.51 8.04 7.68
C HIS A 268 -5.18 9.53 7.51
N HIS A 269 -4.88 10.19 8.63
CA HIS A 269 -4.49 11.58 8.65
C HIS A 269 -2.97 11.75 8.79
N THR A 270 -2.41 12.76 8.13
CA THR A 270 -0.95 12.98 8.11
C THR A 270 -0.36 13.37 9.47
N ASP A 271 -1.16 13.89 10.40
CA ASP A 271 -0.79 14.20 11.79
C ASP A 271 -0.78 12.98 12.73
N GLN A 272 -1.39 11.87 12.31
CA GLN A 272 -1.44 10.64 13.10
C GLN A 272 -0.20 9.77 12.92
N PRO A 273 0.15 8.96 13.94
CA PRO A 273 1.22 7.98 13.84
C PRO A 273 0.94 6.94 12.74
N PRO A 274 1.88 6.67 11.82
CA PRO A 274 1.69 5.71 10.72
C PRO A 274 1.59 4.26 11.19
N GLU A 275 2.08 3.93 12.39
CA GLU A 275 2.13 2.57 12.94
C GLU A 275 0.72 1.98 13.10
N ALA A 276 -0.23 2.76 13.59
CA ALA A 276 -1.61 2.31 13.80
C ALA A 276 -2.31 2.01 12.47
N ALA A 277 -2.15 2.88 11.48
CA ALA A 277 -2.68 2.67 10.13
C ALA A 277 -2.05 1.45 9.46
N LEU A 278 -0.72 1.28 9.58
CA LEU A 278 -0.03 0.12 9.03
C LEU A 278 -0.47 -1.19 9.70
N LEU A 279 -0.67 -1.20 11.02
CA LEU A 279 -1.14 -2.36 11.75
C LEU A 279 -2.55 -2.76 11.29
N ALA A 280 -3.48 -1.80 11.21
CA ALA A 280 -4.84 -2.05 10.73
C ALA A 280 -4.83 -2.62 9.30
N LEU A 281 -4.01 -2.05 8.43
CA LEU A 281 -3.82 -2.52 7.06
C LEU A 281 -3.23 -3.93 7.01
N TRP A 282 -2.21 -4.21 7.82
CA TRP A 282 -1.57 -5.53 7.88
C TRP A 282 -2.56 -6.62 8.33
N LEU A 283 -3.41 -6.32 9.32
CA LEU A 283 -4.47 -7.22 9.79
C LEU A 283 -5.56 -7.41 8.74
N ALA A 284 -5.98 -6.34 8.04
CA ALA A 284 -6.94 -6.45 6.93
C ALA A 284 -6.40 -7.29 5.76
N LEU A 285 -5.09 -7.31 5.57
CA LEU A 285 -4.38 -8.12 4.57
C LEU A 285 -3.99 -9.52 5.07
N ALA A 286 -4.31 -9.88 6.32
CA ALA A 286 -4.17 -11.25 6.76
C ALA A 286 -5.20 -12.14 6.03
N PRO A 287 -4.87 -13.38 5.67
CA PRO A 287 -5.86 -14.36 5.21
C PRO A 287 -6.78 -14.75 6.39
N GLN A 288 -8.08 -14.44 6.26
CA GLN A 288 -9.14 -15.03 7.08
C GLN A 288 -9.18 -16.53 6.89
#